data_AF-A0A383X653-F1
#
_entry.id   AF-A0A383X653-F1
#
_cell.length_a   1.000
_cell.length_b   1.000
_cell.length_c   1.000
_cell.angle_alpha   90.00
_cell.angle_beta   90.00
_cell.angle_gamma   90.00
#
_symmetry.space_group_name_H-M   'P 1'
#
loop_
_entity.id
_entity.type
_entity.pdbx_description
1 polymer ?
#
loop_
_entity_poly.entity_id
_entity_poly.type
_entity_poly.pdbx_seq_one_letter_code
_entity_poly.pdbx_strand_id
1 'polypeptide(L)'
;MTLRQWAAAAADHVVAALSAEAGDPAAECRARWRGDALTHVEQLAAASALGSAQAFRQYVQWQRRLLMARRLPEEELARSLRLLAAFFRQALPEDNRQAVLDLIAAGLGALDGEEDVPGYALEPAGLDPAAETLAETLLAGDGARARELLLAASREAWLPEVVARIVRPAMQRVGWWWQAGRIGVAQEHLATEIAHRAVDNAFTHAPRKPRRRRSALFACIEGNRHALGMRTLADAFEIEGWTAFNLGADVPTASLPGMVQALGPELVGLSVSMTTQLPAARAAVGAIRAAPGGAGIRVMLGGLASDSLHDAWRWVGADLAAGDAPAALAAAEGTRSA
;
A
#
# COMPACT_ATOMS: atom_id res chain seq x y z
N MET A 1 -1.80 -26.45 -1.82
CA MET A 1 -1.38 -25.81 -3.08
C MET A 1 -1.91 -24.39 -3.08
N THR A 2 -1.07 -23.37 -3.27
CA THR A 2 -1.50 -21.95 -3.20
C THR A 2 -1.97 -21.48 -4.57
N LEU A 3 -2.91 -20.53 -4.62
CA LEU A 3 -3.40 -19.94 -5.89
C LEU A 3 -2.27 -19.40 -6.77
N ARG A 4 -1.20 -18.88 -6.16
CA ARG A 4 -0.02 -18.35 -6.87
C ARG A 4 0.66 -19.40 -7.76
N GLN A 5 0.59 -20.68 -7.41
CA GLN A 5 1.20 -21.75 -8.21
C GLN A 5 0.51 -21.92 -9.58
N TRP A 6 -0.72 -21.44 -9.71
CA TRP A 6 -1.49 -21.49 -10.96
C TRP A 6 -1.36 -20.22 -11.82
N ALA A 7 -0.67 -19.18 -11.35
CA ALA A 7 -0.67 -17.87 -12.00
C ALA A 7 -0.20 -17.90 -13.45
N ALA A 8 0.91 -18.58 -13.74
CA ALA A 8 1.44 -18.70 -15.10
C ALA A 8 0.45 -19.41 -16.04
N ALA A 9 -0.04 -20.58 -15.62
CA ALA A 9 -0.98 -21.38 -16.41
C ALA A 9 -2.32 -20.67 -16.65
N ALA A 10 -2.84 -19.97 -15.63
CA ALA A 10 -4.05 -19.17 -15.73
C ALA A 10 -3.87 -17.99 -16.70
N ALA A 11 -2.72 -17.31 -16.64
CA ALA A 11 -2.41 -16.22 -17.55
C ALA A 11 -2.20 -16.70 -19.00
N ASP A 12 -1.57 -17.86 -19.20
CA ASP A 12 -1.44 -18.50 -20.52
C ASP A 12 -2.81 -18.86 -21.11
N HIS A 13 -3.72 -19.38 -20.27
CA HIS A 13 -5.09 -19.67 -20.69
C HIS A 13 -5.83 -18.40 -21.16
N VAL A 14 -5.74 -17.30 -20.41
CA VAL A 14 -6.36 -16.02 -20.80
C VAL A 14 -5.81 -15.51 -22.13
N VAL A 15 -4.48 -15.50 -22.30
CA VAL A 15 -3.85 -15.02 -23.55
C VAL A 15 -4.25 -15.88 -24.74
N ALA A 16 -4.30 -17.21 -24.58
CA ALA A 16 -4.69 -18.13 -25.65
C ALA A 16 -6.13 -17.89 -26.11
N ALA A 17 -7.08 -17.74 -25.16
CA ALA A 17 -8.48 -17.47 -25.45
C ALA A 17 -8.65 -16.14 -26.18
N LEU A 18 -8.07 -15.06 -25.65
CA LEU A 18 -8.16 -13.72 -26.26
C LEU A 18 -7.48 -13.67 -27.64
N SER A 19 -6.38 -14.40 -27.84
CA SER A 19 -5.70 -14.45 -29.13
C SER A 19 -6.50 -15.19 -30.20
N ALA A 20 -7.19 -16.27 -29.82
CA ALA A 20 -8.06 -17.02 -30.73
C ALA A 20 -9.23 -16.15 -31.22
N GLU A 21 -9.76 -15.30 -30.36
CA GLU A 21 -10.86 -14.38 -30.68
C GLU A 21 -10.39 -13.16 -31.50
N ALA A 22 -9.16 -12.69 -31.28
CA ALA A 22 -8.63 -11.49 -31.95
C ALA A 22 -8.00 -11.74 -33.34
N GLY A 23 -7.70 -12.99 -33.72
CA GLY A 23 -7.22 -13.32 -35.06
C GLY A 23 -5.82 -12.77 -35.40
N ASP A 24 -4.85 -12.99 -34.51
CA ASP A 24 -3.44 -12.50 -34.54
C ASP A 24 -3.19 -11.10 -33.93
N PRO A 25 -3.38 -10.94 -32.61
CA PRO A 25 -3.11 -9.68 -31.93
C PRO A 25 -1.60 -9.41 -31.84
N ALA A 26 -1.19 -8.13 -31.89
CA ALA A 26 0.21 -7.74 -31.70
C ALA A 26 0.84 -8.29 -30.41
N ALA A 27 2.16 -8.51 -30.40
CA ALA A 27 2.89 -9.06 -29.26
C ALA A 27 2.71 -8.23 -27.97
N GLU A 28 2.66 -6.91 -28.09
CA GLU A 28 2.42 -5.99 -26.98
C GLU A 28 1.03 -6.19 -26.35
N CYS A 29 0.02 -6.48 -27.17
CA CYS A 29 -1.33 -6.78 -26.70
C CYS A 29 -1.35 -8.05 -25.85
N ARG A 30 -0.69 -9.11 -26.34
CA ARG A 30 -0.56 -10.38 -25.60
C ARG A 30 0.23 -10.20 -24.29
N ALA A 31 1.28 -9.40 -24.30
CA ALA A 31 2.06 -9.10 -23.10
C ALA A 31 1.23 -8.35 -22.05
N ARG A 32 0.39 -7.39 -22.47
CA ARG A 32 -0.54 -6.67 -21.59
C ARG A 32 -1.56 -7.63 -20.95
N TRP A 33 -2.25 -8.44 -21.76
CA TRP A 33 -3.22 -9.42 -21.24
C TRP A 33 -2.58 -10.39 -20.26
N ARG A 34 -1.35 -10.85 -20.53
CA ARG A 34 -0.60 -11.69 -19.60
C ARG A 34 -0.34 -10.98 -18.28
N GLY A 35 0.14 -9.73 -18.32
CA GLY A 35 0.41 -8.94 -17.13
C GLY A 35 -0.84 -8.69 -16.28
N ASP A 36 -1.96 -8.36 -16.93
CA ASP A 36 -3.25 -8.16 -16.26
C ASP A 36 -3.72 -9.46 -15.58
N ALA A 37 -3.68 -10.59 -16.29
CA ALA A 37 -4.08 -11.89 -15.75
C ALA A 37 -3.21 -12.31 -14.56
N LEU A 38 -1.88 -12.13 -14.63
CA LEU A 38 -0.99 -12.38 -13.50
C LEU A 38 -1.37 -11.53 -12.28
N THR A 39 -1.62 -10.24 -12.50
CA THR A 39 -2.04 -9.31 -11.44
C THR A 39 -3.38 -9.73 -10.83
N HIS A 40 -4.36 -10.13 -11.63
CA HIS A 40 -5.64 -10.64 -11.15
C HIS A 40 -5.46 -11.87 -10.25
N VAL A 41 -4.60 -12.82 -10.64
CA VAL A 41 -4.35 -14.03 -9.86
C VAL A 41 -3.63 -13.71 -8.54
N GLU A 42 -2.70 -12.77 -8.53
CA GLU A 42 -2.05 -12.31 -7.29
C GLU A 42 -3.05 -11.70 -6.30
N GLN A 43 -3.97 -10.89 -6.81
CA GLN A 43 -5.02 -10.24 -6.00
C GLN A 43 -6.07 -11.24 -5.53
N LEU A 44 -6.45 -12.22 -6.38
CA LEU A 44 -7.28 -13.37 -5.96
C LEU A 44 -6.60 -14.16 -4.86
N ALA A 45 -5.30 -14.44 -4.97
CA ALA A 45 -4.55 -15.16 -3.95
C ALA A 45 -4.52 -14.39 -2.63
N ALA A 46 -4.36 -13.06 -2.67
CA ALA A 46 -4.41 -12.22 -1.49
C ALA A 46 -5.81 -12.23 -0.84
N ALA A 47 -6.86 -11.96 -1.62
CA ALA A 47 -8.24 -11.95 -1.14
C ALA A 47 -8.67 -13.32 -0.58
N SER A 48 -8.24 -14.42 -1.22
CA SER A 48 -8.47 -15.78 -0.75
C SER A 48 -7.76 -16.07 0.57
N ALA A 49 -6.49 -15.65 0.72
CA ALA A 49 -5.78 -15.79 2.00
C ALA A 49 -6.46 -15.00 3.13
N LEU A 50 -7.00 -13.82 2.81
CA LEU A 50 -7.75 -13.00 3.75
C LEU A 50 -9.15 -13.56 4.07
N GLY A 51 -9.71 -14.40 3.20
CA GLY A 51 -11.14 -14.74 3.24
C GLY A 51 -12.04 -13.52 3.00
N SER A 52 -11.57 -12.52 2.25
CA SER A 52 -12.26 -11.24 2.08
C SER A 52 -12.69 -11.00 0.63
N ALA A 53 -13.99 -11.13 0.37
CA ALA A 53 -14.57 -10.72 -0.91
C ALA A 53 -14.45 -9.20 -1.13
N GLN A 54 -14.52 -8.40 -0.07
CA GLN A 54 -14.34 -6.95 -0.14
C GLN A 54 -12.97 -6.58 -0.72
N ALA A 55 -11.90 -7.27 -0.30
CA ALA A 55 -10.56 -7.05 -0.83
C ALA A 55 -10.49 -7.23 -2.37
N PHE A 56 -11.17 -8.25 -2.90
CA PHE A 56 -11.20 -8.47 -4.35
C PHE A 56 -12.13 -7.49 -5.09
N ARG A 57 -13.27 -7.12 -4.49
CA ARG A 57 -14.18 -6.09 -5.05
C ARG A 57 -13.47 -4.75 -5.18
N GLN A 58 -12.79 -4.30 -4.13
CA GLN A 58 -12.01 -3.07 -4.12
C GLN A 58 -10.93 -3.06 -5.20
N TYR A 59 -10.23 -4.18 -5.39
CA TYR A 59 -9.26 -4.34 -6.48
C TYR A 59 -9.91 -4.19 -7.86
N VAL A 60 -11.02 -4.88 -8.12
CA VAL A 60 -11.70 -4.84 -9.42
C VAL A 60 -12.24 -3.44 -9.72
N GLN A 61 -12.83 -2.77 -8.73
CA GLN A 61 -13.31 -1.39 -8.89
C GLN A 61 -12.17 -0.39 -9.13
N TRP A 62 -11.04 -0.55 -8.44
CA TRP A 62 -9.83 0.25 -8.70
C TRP A 62 -9.33 0.03 -10.13
N GLN A 63 -9.21 -1.23 -10.59
CA GLN A 63 -8.80 -1.53 -11.97
C GLN A 63 -9.74 -0.93 -13.01
N ARG A 64 -11.06 -1.03 -12.78
CA ARG A 64 -12.07 -0.41 -13.66
C ARG A 64 -11.84 1.09 -13.79
N ARG A 65 -11.69 1.80 -12.66
CA ARG A 65 -11.44 3.25 -12.64
C ARG A 65 -10.12 3.62 -13.32
N LEU A 66 -9.08 2.81 -13.14
CA LEU A 66 -7.80 2.99 -13.79
C LEU A 66 -7.92 2.88 -15.32
N LEU A 67 -8.67 1.88 -15.80
CA LEU A 67 -8.95 1.72 -17.23
C LEU A 67 -9.72 2.93 -17.78
N MET A 68 -10.77 3.38 -17.10
CA MET A 68 -11.52 4.59 -17.48
C MET A 68 -10.63 5.84 -17.54
N ALA A 69 -9.80 6.06 -16.52
CA ALA A 69 -8.89 7.20 -16.45
C ALA A 69 -7.87 7.21 -17.61
N ARG A 70 -7.47 6.02 -18.06
CA ARG A 70 -6.59 5.80 -19.22
C ARG A 70 -7.33 5.72 -20.56
N ARG A 71 -8.66 5.84 -20.57
CA ARG A 71 -9.52 5.67 -21.76
C ARG A 71 -9.37 4.31 -22.42
N LEU A 72 -9.20 3.26 -21.61
CA LEU A 72 -9.12 1.88 -22.05
C LEU A 72 -10.47 1.16 -21.84
N PRO A 73 -10.81 0.17 -22.69
CA PRO A 73 -12.08 -0.56 -22.61
C PRO A 73 -12.19 -1.35 -21.30
N GLU A 74 -13.32 -1.19 -20.62
CA GLU A 74 -13.61 -1.83 -19.34
C GLU A 74 -14.00 -3.31 -19.54
N GLU A 75 -14.53 -3.64 -20.72
CA GLU A 75 -15.06 -4.98 -21.04
C GLU A 75 -13.97 -6.05 -20.98
N GLU A 76 -12.73 -5.66 -21.29
CA GLU A 76 -11.55 -6.54 -21.23
C GLU A 76 -11.26 -7.03 -19.81
N LEU A 77 -11.52 -6.21 -18.78
CA LEU A 77 -11.38 -6.62 -17.39
C LEU A 77 -12.40 -7.73 -17.04
N ALA A 78 -13.68 -7.50 -17.36
CA ALA A 78 -14.72 -8.48 -17.13
C ALA A 78 -14.46 -9.79 -17.88
N ARG A 79 -13.98 -9.69 -19.13
CA ARG A 79 -13.63 -10.83 -19.98
C ARG A 79 -12.47 -11.63 -19.39
N SER A 80 -11.39 -10.97 -19.00
CA SER A 80 -10.23 -11.60 -18.34
C SER A 80 -10.64 -12.35 -17.07
N LEU A 81 -11.47 -11.74 -16.22
CA LEU A 81 -11.98 -12.39 -15.00
C LEU A 81 -12.87 -13.61 -15.30
N ARG A 82 -13.72 -13.57 -16.33
CA ARG A 82 -14.54 -14.72 -16.74
C ARG A 82 -13.67 -15.88 -17.27
N LEU A 83 -12.61 -15.59 -18.01
CA LEU A 83 -11.65 -16.59 -18.48
C LEU A 83 -10.89 -17.23 -17.31
N LEU A 84 -10.48 -16.43 -16.32
CA LEU A 84 -9.89 -16.96 -15.09
C LEU A 84 -10.87 -17.87 -14.32
N ALA A 85 -12.16 -17.51 -14.23
CA ALA A 85 -13.16 -18.38 -13.63
C ALA A 85 -13.33 -19.70 -14.39
N ALA A 86 -13.33 -19.66 -15.73
CA ALA A 86 -13.39 -20.85 -16.56
C ALA A 86 -12.18 -21.78 -16.33
N PHE A 87 -10.98 -21.21 -16.26
CA PHE A 87 -9.76 -21.94 -15.94
C PHE A 87 -9.83 -22.59 -14.56
N PHE A 88 -10.11 -21.80 -13.50
CA PHE A 88 -10.08 -22.29 -12.13
C PHE A 88 -11.18 -23.32 -11.82
N ARG A 89 -12.30 -23.28 -12.55
CA ARG A 89 -13.34 -24.33 -12.45
C ARG A 89 -12.81 -25.71 -12.79
N GLN A 90 -11.83 -25.81 -13.68
CA GLN A 90 -11.23 -27.08 -14.11
C GLN A 90 -9.93 -27.38 -13.35
N ALA A 91 -9.13 -26.35 -13.07
CA ALA A 91 -7.79 -26.51 -12.52
C ALA A 91 -7.74 -26.72 -11.00
N LEU A 92 -8.63 -26.07 -10.23
CA LEU A 92 -8.54 -26.13 -8.77
C LEU A 92 -9.14 -27.42 -8.19
N PRO A 93 -8.54 -27.99 -7.12
CA PRO A 93 -9.19 -29.00 -6.28
C PRO A 93 -10.50 -28.49 -5.67
N GLU A 94 -11.44 -29.40 -5.42
CA GLU A 94 -12.79 -29.08 -4.95
C GLU A 94 -12.80 -28.17 -3.71
N ASP A 95 -11.96 -28.49 -2.72
CA ASP A 95 -11.89 -27.80 -1.42
C ASP A 95 -11.67 -26.28 -1.51
N ASN A 96 -10.99 -25.80 -2.56
CA ASN A 96 -10.68 -24.38 -2.75
C ASN A 96 -11.39 -23.75 -3.96
N ARG A 97 -11.99 -24.57 -4.82
CA ARG A 97 -12.55 -24.12 -6.09
C ARG A 97 -13.69 -23.12 -5.87
N GLN A 98 -14.66 -23.49 -5.03
CA GLN A 98 -15.85 -22.66 -4.84
C GLN A 98 -15.51 -21.29 -4.25
N ALA A 99 -14.66 -21.25 -3.21
CA ALA A 99 -14.24 -20.00 -2.59
C ALA A 99 -13.58 -19.03 -3.60
N VAL A 100 -12.78 -19.55 -4.54
CA VAL A 100 -12.13 -18.72 -5.57
C VAL A 100 -13.12 -18.24 -6.62
N LEU A 101 -14.05 -19.11 -7.04
CA LEU A 101 -15.10 -18.73 -7.97
C LEU A 101 -16.05 -17.68 -7.36
N ASP A 102 -16.35 -17.78 -6.06
CA ASP A 102 -17.15 -16.80 -5.34
C ASP A 102 -16.46 -15.43 -5.27
N LEU A 103 -15.13 -15.40 -5.08
CA LEU A 103 -14.35 -14.15 -5.15
C LEU A 103 -14.43 -13.53 -6.56
N ILE A 104 -14.25 -14.33 -7.61
CA ILE A 104 -14.34 -13.83 -8.99
C ILE A 104 -15.76 -13.33 -9.28
N ALA A 105 -16.79 -14.05 -8.86
CA ALA A 105 -18.18 -13.63 -9.01
C ALA A 105 -18.48 -12.33 -8.26
N ALA A 106 -17.96 -12.19 -7.04
CA ALA A 106 -18.07 -10.95 -6.27
C ALA A 106 -17.38 -9.77 -6.96
N GLY A 107 -16.19 -9.99 -7.54
CA GLY A 107 -15.47 -8.99 -8.32
C GLY A 107 -16.23 -8.57 -9.58
N LEU A 108 -16.76 -9.54 -10.34
CA LEU A 108 -17.59 -9.27 -11.51
C LEU A 108 -18.85 -8.48 -11.15
N GLY A 109 -19.56 -8.84 -10.08
CA GLY A 109 -20.72 -8.09 -9.61
C GLY A 109 -20.40 -6.66 -9.16
N ALA A 110 -19.16 -6.39 -8.74
CA ALA A 110 -18.72 -5.04 -8.36
C ALA A 110 -18.48 -4.11 -9.57
N LEU A 111 -18.48 -4.64 -10.80
CA LEU A 111 -18.45 -3.82 -12.02
C LEU A 111 -19.80 -3.14 -12.29
N ASP A 112 -20.91 -3.76 -11.87
CA ASP A 112 -22.28 -3.30 -12.13
C ASP A 112 -22.92 -2.56 -10.94
N GLY A 113 -22.36 -2.67 -9.73
CA GLY A 113 -22.96 -2.17 -8.48
C GLY A 113 -22.50 -0.78 -8.02
N GLU A 114 -23.13 -0.30 -6.94
CA GLU A 114 -22.70 0.89 -6.20
C GLU A 114 -21.31 0.70 -5.57
N GLU A 115 -20.58 1.80 -5.45
CA GLU A 115 -19.15 1.81 -5.17
C GLU A 115 -18.83 1.69 -3.67
N ASP A 116 -18.04 0.68 -3.31
CA ASP A 116 -17.34 0.58 -2.02
C ASP A 116 -15.82 0.71 -2.30
N VAL A 117 -15.47 1.84 -2.92
CA VAL A 117 -14.16 2.07 -3.50
C VAL A 117 -13.21 2.66 -2.44
N PRO A 118 -12.01 2.10 -2.27
CA PRO A 118 -11.02 2.68 -1.37
C PRO A 118 -10.69 4.12 -1.77
N GLY A 119 -10.48 5.00 -0.79
CA GLY A 119 -10.18 6.41 -1.06
C GLY A 119 -8.95 6.65 -1.94
N TYR A 120 -8.01 5.69 -2.00
CA TYR A 120 -6.84 5.78 -2.89
C TYR A 120 -7.13 5.51 -4.37
N ALA A 121 -8.25 4.87 -4.66
CA ALA A 121 -8.70 4.57 -6.02
C ALA A 121 -9.52 5.72 -6.61
N LEU A 122 -9.66 6.82 -5.87
CA LEU A 122 -10.35 8.04 -6.29
C LEU A 122 -9.32 9.12 -6.63
N GLU A 123 -9.66 9.97 -7.61
CA GLU A 123 -8.96 11.25 -7.77
C GLU A 123 -9.12 12.04 -6.46
N PRO A 124 -8.02 12.37 -5.76
CA PRO A 124 -8.15 13.09 -4.51
C PRO A 124 -8.82 14.45 -4.74
N ALA A 125 -9.97 14.70 -4.11
CA ALA A 125 -10.76 15.92 -4.28
C ALA A 125 -10.81 16.72 -2.97
N GLY A 126 -11.02 18.04 -3.06
CA GLY A 126 -11.12 18.92 -1.90
C GLY A 126 -9.85 18.96 -1.04
N LEU A 127 -8.68 18.80 -1.67
CA LEU A 127 -7.39 18.87 -0.97
C LEU A 127 -7.17 20.25 -0.34
N ASP A 128 -6.39 20.28 0.74
CA ASP A 128 -5.83 21.53 1.25
C ASP A 128 -5.10 22.25 0.09
N PRO A 129 -5.35 23.55 -0.16
CA PRO A 129 -4.70 24.29 -1.24
C PRO A 129 -3.16 24.19 -1.21
N ALA A 130 -2.57 24.05 -0.02
CA ALA A 130 -1.14 23.85 0.12
C ALA A 130 -0.69 22.46 -0.38
N ALA A 131 -1.52 21.42 -0.23
CA ALA A 131 -1.24 20.09 -0.77
C ALA A 131 -1.29 20.09 -2.31
N GLU A 132 -2.28 20.77 -2.89
CA GLU A 132 -2.39 20.96 -4.34
C GLU A 132 -1.16 21.69 -4.89
N THR A 133 -0.84 22.84 -4.28
CA THR A 133 0.34 23.64 -4.65
C THR A 133 1.63 22.83 -4.53
N LEU A 134 1.77 22.01 -3.47
CA LEU A 134 2.93 21.15 -3.31
C LEU A 134 3.00 20.10 -4.43
N ALA A 135 1.90 19.41 -4.75
CA ALA A 135 1.89 18.40 -5.82
C ALA A 135 2.34 18.97 -7.17
N GLU A 136 1.84 20.15 -7.55
CA GLU A 136 2.25 20.86 -8.76
C GLU A 136 3.73 21.27 -8.72
N THR A 137 4.19 21.78 -7.57
CA THR A 137 5.60 22.18 -7.35
C THR A 137 6.55 20.99 -7.51
N LEU A 138 6.18 19.84 -6.97
CA LEU A 138 6.97 18.61 -7.07
C LEU A 138 7.08 18.14 -8.53
N LEU A 139 5.98 18.19 -9.29
CA LEU A 139 5.99 17.83 -10.72
C LEU A 139 6.78 18.82 -11.59
N ALA A 140 6.78 20.09 -11.22
CA ALA A 140 7.58 21.12 -11.89
C ALA A 140 9.09 20.97 -11.62
N GLY A 141 9.50 20.08 -10.72
CA GLY A 141 10.91 19.87 -10.37
C GLY A 141 11.46 20.94 -9.42
N ASP A 142 10.61 21.78 -8.83
CA ASP A 142 11.05 22.92 -8.04
C ASP A 142 11.26 22.54 -6.56
N GLY A 143 12.41 21.92 -6.30
CA GLY A 143 12.80 21.55 -4.94
C GLY A 143 13.13 22.72 -4.02
N ALA A 144 13.38 23.92 -4.54
CA ALA A 144 13.56 25.10 -3.69
C ALA A 144 12.21 25.54 -3.13
N ARG A 145 11.22 25.67 -3.99
CA ARG A 145 9.87 26.04 -3.60
C ARG A 145 9.22 24.99 -2.69
N ALA A 146 9.41 23.69 -2.98
CA ALA A 146 8.88 22.63 -2.12
C ALA A 146 9.41 22.73 -0.68
N ARG A 147 10.71 23.01 -0.51
CA ARG A 147 11.32 23.24 0.81
C ARG A 147 10.74 24.47 1.50
N GLU A 148 10.60 25.59 0.79
CA GLU A 148 10.02 26.82 1.35
C GLU A 148 8.59 26.60 1.84
N LEU A 149 7.75 25.91 1.05
CA LEU A 149 6.36 25.60 1.41
C LEU A 149 6.30 24.78 2.70
N LEU A 150 7.08 23.69 2.81
CA LEU A 150 7.06 22.85 4.00
C LEU A 150 7.67 23.54 5.22
N LEU A 151 8.73 24.32 5.07
CA LEU A 151 9.29 25.11 6.16
C LEU A 151 8.31 26.17 6.67
N ALA A 152 7.62 26.87 5.77
CA ALA A 152 6.62 27.87 6.16
C ALA A 152 5.48 27.22 6.94
N ALA A 153 4.90 26.12 6.42
CA ALA A 153 3.85 25.38 7.11
C ALA A 153 4.31 24.84 8.48
N SER A 154 5.56 24.37 8.58
CA SER A 154 6.13 23.83 9.84
C SER A 154 6.46 24.89 10.89
N ARG A 155 6.41 26.18 10.55
CA ARG A 155 6.51 27.27 11.54
C ARG A 155 5.17 27.54 12.23
N GLU A 156 4.06 27.21 11.56
CA GLU A 156 2.71 27.49 12.03
C GLU A 156 2.05 26.27 12.68
N ALA A 157 2.52 25.06 12.34
CA ALA A 157 1.97 23.82 12.83
C ALA A 157 3.04 22.76 13.14
N TRP A 158 2.66 21.77 13.93
CA TRP A 158 3.49 20.63 14.26
C TRP A 158 3.78 19.80 13.00
N LEU A 159 5.06 19.47 12.74
CA LEU A 159 5.47 18.84 11.48
C LEU A 159 4.69 17.56 11.12
N PRO A 160 4.41 16.62 12.05
CA PRO A 160 3.56 15.47 11.76
C PRO A 160 2.15 15.81 11.25
N GLU A 161 1.54 16.90 11.71
CA GLU A 161 0.27 17.41 11.15
C GLU A 161 0.46 17.98 9.75
N VAL A 162 1.54 18.74 9.52
CA VAL A 162 1.90 19.27 8.19
C VAL A 162 2.08 18.13 7.19
N VAL A 163 2.79 17.08 7.57
CA VAL A 163 2.97 15.88 6.74
C VAL A 163 1.63 15.22 6.45
N ALA A 164 0.78 15.02 7.46
CA ALA A 164 -0.52 14.36 7.29
C ALA A 164 -1.47 15.17 6.40
N ARG A 165 -1.48 16.50 6.52
CA ARG A 165 -2.40 17.40 5.82
C ARG A 165 -1.92 17.91 4.46
N ILE A 166 -0.60 17.98 4.23
CA ILE A 166 -0.03 18.57 3.03
C ILE A 166 0.73 17.51 2.23
N VAL A 167 1.75 16.88 2.82
CA VAL A 167 2.65 15.97 2.10
C VAL A 167 1.91 14.69 1.66
N ARG A 168 1.19 14.03 2.57
CA ARG A 168 0.42 12.82 2.26
C ARG A 168 -0.58 13.04 1.11
N PRO A 169 -1.48 14.05 1.16
CA PRO A 169 -2.40 14.29 0.05
C PRO A 169 -1.72 14.74 -1.25
N ALA A 170 -0.64 15.52 -1.18
CA ALA A 170 0.13 15.88 -2.37
C ALA A 170 0.71 14.64 -3.06
N MET A 171 1.29 13.72 -2.29
CA MET A 171 1.85 12.47 -2.82
C MET A 171 0.76 11.50 -3.32
N GLN A 172 -0.41 11.48 -2.67
CA GLN A 172 -1.57 10.75 -3.19
C GLN A 172 -2.02 11.31 -4.55
N ARG A 173 -1.99 12.64 -4.73
CA ARG A 173 -2.31 13.24 -6.02
C ARG A 173 -1.28 12.90 -7.10
N VAL A 174 0.01 12.99 -6.78
CA VAL A 174 1.09 12.56 -7.69
C VAL A 174 0.92 11.09 -8.09
N GLY A 175 0.64 10.22 -7.11
CA GLY A 175 0.35 8.80 -7.35
C GLY A 175 -0.87 8.59 -8.25
N TRP A 176 -1.95 9.33 -8.03
CA TRP A 176 -3.14 9.29 -8.89
C TRP A 176 -2.83 9.72 -10.33
N TRP A 177 -2.10 10.82 -10.53
CA TRP A 177 -1.73 11.27 -11.88
C TRP A 177 -0.86 10.24 -12.61
N TRP A 178 0.05 9.57 -11.90
CA TRP A 178 0.86 8.49 -12.47
C TRP A 178 0.00 7.29 -12.84
N GLN A 179 -0.86 6.83 -11.93
CA GLN A 179 -1.79 5.74 -12.19
C GLN A 179 -2.67 6.04 -13.40
N ALA A 180 -3.31 7.22 -13.43
CA ALA A 180 -4.15 7.67 -14.54
C ALA A 180 -3.41 7.89 -15.87
N GLY A 181 -2.07 7.75 -15.90
CA GLY A 181 -1.27 7.94 -17.11
C GLY A 181 -1.11 9.42 -17.53
N ARG A 182 -1.39 10.36 -16.61
CA ARG A 182 -1.19 11.81 -16.85
C ARG A 182 0.28 12.22 -16.71
N ILE A 183 1.07 11.46 -15.95
CA ILE A 183 2.53 11.59 -15.83
C ILE A 183 3.20 10.21 -15.97
N GLY A 184 4.45 10.20 -16.42
CA GLY A 184 5.27 8.99 -16.51
C GLY A 184 5.98 8.64 -15.19
N VAL A 185 6.52 7.43 -15.10
CA VAL A 185 7.26 6.95 -13.91
C VAL A 185 8.47 7.84 -13.55
N ALA A 186 9.16 8.41 -14.54
CA ALA A 186 10.28 9.31 -14.29
C ALA A 186 9.86 10.61 -13.58
N GLN A 187 8.66 11.14 -13.89
CA GLN A 187 8.13 12.33 -13.23
C GLN A 187 7.66 12.02 -11.81
N GLU A 188 7.07 10.83 -11.59
CA GLU A 188 6.71 10.37 -10.25
C GLU A 188 7.97 10.20 -9.38
N HIS A 189 9.02 9.54 -9.88
CA HIS A 189 10.30 9.43 -9.16
C HIS A 189 10.90 10.81 -8.84
N LEU A 190 10.89 11.75 -9.80
CA LEU A 190 11.37 13.11 -9.57
C LEU A 190 10.59 13.80 -8.44
N ALA A 191 9.26 13.74 -8.48
CA ALA A 191 8.40 14.32 -7.45
C ALA A 191 8.65 13.69 -6.08
N THR A 192 8.74 12.36 -6.00
CA THR A 192 9.02 11.61 -4.77
C THR A 192 10.39 11.98 -4.17
N GLU A 193 11.45 12.08 -4.98
CA GLU A 193 12.78 12.50 -4.53
C GLU A 193 12.81 13.94 -4.00
N ILE A 194 12.08 14.85 -4.64
CA ILE A 194 11.97 16.23 -4.15
C ILE A 194 11.21 16.26 -2.83
N ALA A 195 10.11 15.50 -2.70
CA ALA A 195 9.35 15.40 -1.47
C ALA A 195 10.19 14.88 -0.31
N HIS A 196 11.01 13.84 -0.54
CA HIS A 196 11.98 13.34 0.44
C HIS A 196 12.90 14.45 0.96
N ARG A 197 13.55 15.19 0.04
CA ARG A 197 14.47 16.28 0.41
C ARG A 197 13.78 17.43 1.14
N ALA A 198 12.54 17.74 0.75
CA ALA A 198 11.77 18.80 1.39
C ALA A 198 11.36 18.42 2.82
N VAL A 199 10.93 17.17 3.02
CA VAL A 199 10.62 16.62 4.35
C VAL A 199 11.87 16.55 5.23
N ASP A 200 13.00 16.07 4.71
CA ASP A 200 14.27 16.00 5.46
C ASP A 200 14.70 17.39 5.97
N ASN A 201 14.52 18.40 5.12
CA ASN A 201 14.82 19.77 5.47
C ASN A 201 13.88 20.30 6.57
N ALA A 202 12.58 20.07 6.46
CA ALA A 202 11.61 20.45 7.48
C ALA A 202 11.87 19.74 8.83
N PHE A 203 12.19 18.45 8.78
CA PHE A 203 12.55 17.64 9.96
C PHE A 203 13.78 18.17 10.70
N THR A 204 14.79 18.65 9.98
CA THR A 204 16.00 19.23 10.59
C THR A 204 15.70 20.50 11.40
N HIS A 205 14.65 21.24 11.03
CA HIS A 205 14.24 22.48 11.70
C HIS A 205 13.11 22.27 12.72
N ALA A 206 12.56 21.06 12.82
CA ALA A 206 11.44 20.78 13.70
C ALA A 206 11.87 20.86 15.18
N PRO A 207 11.06 21.49 16.05
CA PRO A 207 11.31 21.46 17.49
C PRO A 207 11.19 20.03 18.02
N ARG A 208 12.10 19.62 18.90
CA ARG A 208 12.18 18.25 19.44
C ARG A 208 11.91 18.23 20.93
N LYS A 209 11.13 17.26 21.38
CA LYS A 209 10.94 16.99 22.81
C LYS A 209 12.18 16.30 23.40
N PRO A 210 12.42 16.40 24.72
CA PRO A 210 13.51 15.68 25.38
C PRO A 210 13.43 14.17 25.13
N ARG A 211 14.59 13.53 25.01
CA ARG A 211 14.67 12.08 24.79
C ARG A 211 13.96 11.32 25.92
N ARG A 212 13.10 10.40 25.51
CA ARG A 212 12.39 9.44 26.36
C ARG A 212 13.14 8.12 26.30
N ARG A 213 13.05 7.32 27.36
CA ARG A 213 13.57 5.94 27.39
C ARG A 213 12.62 4.97 26.67
N ARG A 214 12.19 5.34 25.45
CA ARG A 214 11.30 4.56 24.60
C ARG A 214 11.87 4.41 23.21
N SER A 215 11.64 3.27 22.57
CA SER A 215 12.14 2.97 21.24
C SER A 215 11.08 2.31 20.35
N ALA A 216 11.16 2.63 19.05
CA ALA A 216 10.29 2.08 18.03
C ALA A 216 11.11 1.69 16.79
N LEU A 217 10.73 0.59 16.13
CA LEU A 217 11.32 0.10 14.89
C LEU A 217 10.29 0.17 13.77
N PHE A 218 10.68 0.73 12.64
CA PHE A 218 9.80 1.03 11.52
C PHE A 218 10.31 0.36 10.25
N ALA A 219 9.43 -0.34 9.54
CA ALA A 219 9.79 -1.07 8.32
C ALA A 219 8.63 -1.13 7.32
N CYS A 220 8.92 -0.85 6.05
CA CYS A 220 8.06 -1.32 4.97
C CYS A 220 8.32 -2.83 4.80
N ILE A 221 7.26 -3.63 4.79
CA ILE A 221 7.40 -5.08 4.64
C ILE A 221 7.97 -5.46 3.26
N GLU A 222 8.32 -6.73 3.12
CA GLU A 222 8.79 -7.32 1.87
C GLU A 222 7.83 -7.00 0.70
N GLY A 223 8.39 -6.51 -0.40
CA GLY A 223 7.67 -6.04 -1.58
C GLY A 223 7.05 -4.65 -1.46
N ASN A 224 7.22 -3.93 -0.34
CA ASN A 224 6.76 -2.55 -0.22
C ASN A 224 7.91 -1.53 -0.33
N ARG A 225 7.92 -0.79 -1.44
CA ARG A 225 8.92 0.23 -1.74
C ARG A 225 8.53 1.65 -1.35
N HIS A 226 7.32 1.86 -0.82
CA HIS A 226 6.80 3.19 -0.49
C HIS A 226 7.32 3.69 0.86
N ALA A 227 8.58 4.12 0.89
CA ALA A 227 9.29 4.44 2.12
C ALA A 227 8.98 5.83 2.72
N LEU A 228 8.48 6.79 1.93
CA LEU A 228 8.27 8.17 2.40
C LEU A 228 7.36 8.24 3.64
N GLY A 229 6.20 7.57 3.61
CA GLY A 229 5.28 7.54 4.75
C GLY A 229 5.86 6.85 5.99
N MET A 230 6.70 5.82 5.80
CA MET A 230 7.37 5.16 6.93
C MET A 230 8.48 6.04 7.52
N ARG A 231 9.20 6.77 6.67
CA ARG A 231 10.21 7.73 7.09
C ARG A 231 9.59 8.86 7.91
N THR A 232 8.51 9.47 7.43
CA THR A 232 7.87 10.58 8.14
C THR A 232 7.24 10.14 9.47
N LEU A 233 6.80 8.88 9.56
CA LEU A 233 6.37 8.28 10.83
C LEU A 233 7.53 8.16 11.82
N ALA A 234 8.69 7.65 11.39
CA ALA A 234 9.88 7.57 12.23
C ALA A 234 10.33 8.96 12.71
N ASP A 235 10.35 9.95 11.80
CA ASP A 235 10.66 11.34 12.10
C ASP A 235 9.71 11.92 13.18
N ALA A 236 8.40 11.61 13.09
CA ALA A 236 7.41 12.04 14.06
C ALA A 236 7.66 11.46 15.47
N PHE A 237 8.02 10.18 15.55
CA PHE A 237 8.40 9.54 16.82
C PHE A 237 9.67 10.15 17.41
N GLU A 238 10.66 10.47 16.58
CA GLU A 238 11.89 11.12 17.03
C GLU A 238 11.65 12.55 17.54
N ILE A 239 10.78 13.32 16.86
CA ILE A 239 10.32 14.65 17.32
C ILE A 239 9.68 14.56 18.70
N GLU A 240 8.93 13.49 18.97
CA GLU A 240 8.26 13.22 20.24
C GLU A 240 9.19 12.58 21.31
N GLY A 241 10.49 12.56 21.04
CA GLY A 241 11.53 12.13 21.98
C GLY A 241 11.78 10.63 22.01
N TRP A 242 11.15 9.82 21.15
CA TRP A 242 11.46 8.40 21.05
C TRP A 242 12.80 8.18 20.35
N THR A 243 13.42 7.02 20.62
CA THR A 243 14.47 6.49 19.75
C THR A 243 13.79 5.73 18.60
N ALA A 244 13.70 6.35 17.42
CA ALA A 244 13.08 5.75 16.24
C ALA A 244 14.14 5.12 15.32
N PHE A 245 13.97 3.85 14.98
CA PHE A 245 14.79 3.14 14.00
C PHE A 245 13.97 2.92 12.74
N ASN A 246 14.47 3.33 11.57
CA ASN A 246 13.80 3.12 10.29
C ASN A 246 14.66 2.20 9.40
N LEU A 247 14.14 1.03 9.05
CA LEU A 247 14.79 0.05 8.18
C LEU A 247 14.56 0.34 6.69
N GLY A 248 13.64 1.26 6.36
CA GLY A 248 13.34 1.65 4.99
C GLY A 248 12.39 0.71 4.26
N ALA A 249 12.57 0.67 2.94
CA ALA A 249 11.77 -0.10 1.98
C ALA A 249 12.13 -1.59 1.96
N ASP A 250 11.16 -2.41 1.54
CA ASP A 250 11.36 -3.78 1.05
C ASP A 250 12.17 -4.66 2.02
N VAL A 251 11.82 -4.61 3.31
CA VAL A 251 12.56 -5.32 4.36
C VAL A 251 12.17 -6.79 4.36
N PRO A 252 13.12 -7.74 4.12
CA PRO A 252 12.81 -9.16 4.10
C PRO A 252 12.27 -9.64 5.44
N THR A 253 11.24 -10.48 5.40
CA THR A 253 10.57 -11.00 6.61
C THR A 253 11.55 -11.67 7.57
N ALA A 254 12.51 -12.42 7.03
CA ALA A 254 13.50 -13.17 7.79
C ALA A 254 14.50 -12.28 8.56
N SER A 255 14.65 -11.01 8.18
CA SER A 255 15.62 -10.09 8.80
C SER A 255 15.06 -9.36 10.03
N LEU A 256 13.73 -9.25 10.14
CA LEU A 256 13.07 -8.50 11.21
C LEU A 256 13.35 -9.05 12.63
N PRO A 257 13.35 -10.38 12.90
CA PRO A 257 13.63 -10.93 14.22
C PRO A 257 15.01 -10.50 14.76
N GLY A 258 16.03 -10.48 13.91
CA GLY A 258 17.39 -10.09 14.32
C GLY A 258 17.45 -8.61 14.74
N MET A 259 16.77 -7.73 14.01
CA MET A 259 16.69 -6.31 14.36
C MET A 259 15.90 -6.08 15.65
N VAL A 260 14.80 -6.80 15.82
CA VAL A 260 14.00 -6.77 17.05
C VAL A 260 14.84 -7.20 18.25
N GLN A 261 15.58 -8.30 18.14
CA GLN A 261 16.43 -8.80 19.22
C GLN A 261 17.58 -7.84 19.54
N ALA A 262 18.21 -7.26 18.52
CA ALA A 262 19.35 -6.37 18.69
C ALA A 262 18.96 -5.00 19.29
N LEU A 263 17.81 -4.45 18.93
CA LEU A 263 17.39 -3.10 19.30
C LEU A 263 16.42 -3.05 20.47
N GLY A 264 15.73 -4.17 20.77
CA GLY A 264 14.73 -4.26 21.84
C GLY A 264 13.65 -3.16 21.79
N PRO A 265 12.97 -2.93 20.65
CA PRO A 265 11.97 -1.87 20.54
C PRO A 265 10.71 -2.18 21.36
N GLU A 266 10.06 -1.15 21.91
CA GLU A 266 8.73 -1.29 22.54
C GLU A 266 7.61 -1.43 21.52
N LEU A 267 7.84 -0.88 20.32
CA LEU A 267 6.88 -0.80 19.22
C LEU A 267 7.55 -1.17 17.89
N VAL A 268 6.90 -1.98 17.09
CA VAL A 268 7.25 -2.19 15.68
C VAL A 268 6.12 -1.66 14.81
N GLY A 269 6.40 -0.68 13.95
CA GLY A 269 5.49 -0.20 12.93
C GLY A 269 5.79 -0.85 11.58
N LEU A 270 4.77 -1.46 10.97
CA LEU A 270 4.84 -2.10 9.65
C LEU A 270 3.95 -1.36 8.65
N SER A 271 4.46 -1.08 7.46
CA SER A 271 3.69 -0.41 6.39
C SER A 271 3.35 -1.38 5.26
N VAL A 272 2.06 -1.44 4.91
CA VAL A 272 1.50 -2.17 3.76
C VAL A 272 0.77 -1.22 2.82
N SER A 273 1.21 -1.14 1.58
CA SER A 273 0.61 -0.30 0.53
C SER A 273 -0.34 -1.06 -0.39
N MET A 274 -0.18 -2.39 -0.49
CA MET A 274 -1.01 -3.24 -1.36
C MET A 274 -1.55 -4.45 -0.60
N THR A 275 -2.78 -4.88 -0.91
CA THR A 275 -3.40 -6.07 -0.31
C THR A 275 -2.56 -7.33 -0.48
N THR A 276 -1.83 -7.45 -1.60
CA THR A 276 -0.91 -8.58 -1.89
C THR A 276 0.25 -8.71 -0.90
N GLN A 277 0.51 -7.66 -0.12
CA GLN A 277 1.57 -7.62 0.90
C GLN A 277 1.09 -8.08 2.29
N LEU A 278 -0.22 -8.17 2.53
CA LEU A 278 -0.76 -8.56 3.84
C LEU A 278 -0.28 -9.94 4.30
N PRO A 279 -0.19 -10.98 3.44
CA PRO A 279 0.41 -12.26 3.84
C PRO A 279 1.86 -12.13 4.33
N ALA A 280 2.68 -11.28 3.70
CA ALA A 280 4.05 -11.02 4.14
C ALA A 280 4.07 -10.28 5.48
N ALA A 281 3.17 -9.31 5.68
CA ALA A 281 3.00 -8.64 6.97
C ALA A 281 2.60 -9.63 8.08
N ARG A 282 1.68 -10.55 7.81
CA ARG A 282 1.29 -11.61 8.77
C ARG A 282 2.46 -12.52 9.13
N ALA A 283 3.26 -12.92 8.14
CA ALA A 283 4.47 -13.70 8.36
C ALA A 283 5.49 -12.92 9.21
N ALA A 284 5.68 -11.63 8.93
CA ALA A 284 6.54 -10.73 9.69
C ALA A 284 6.10 -10.59 11.16
N VAL A 285 4.81 -10.39 11.42
CA VAL A 285 4.29 -10.37 12.79
C VAL A 285 4.54 -11.69 13.49
N GLY A 286 4.25 -12.83 12.84
CA GLY A 286 4.55 -14.15 13.40
C GLY A 286 6.03 -14.34 13.75
N ALA A 287 6.93 -13.91 12.85
CA ALA A 287 8.39 -13.99 13.06
C ALA A 287 8.86 -13.07 14.19
N ILE A 288 8.33 -11.85 14.28
CA ILE A 288 8.62 -10.92 15.39
C ILE A 288 8.18 -11.53 16.71
N ARG A 289 6.97 -12.09 16.79
CA ARG A 289 6.44 -12.71 18.03
C ARG A 289 7.25 -13.92 18.49
N ALA A 290 7.72 -14.73 17.55
CA ALA A 290 8.54 -15.91 17.84
C ALA A 290 9.98 -15.57 18.26
N ALA A 291 10.45 -14.35 18.00
CA ALA A 291 11.80 -13.92 18.37
C ALA A 291 11.96 -13.80 19.90
N PRO A 292 13.16 -14.04 20.45
CA PRO A 292 13.46 -13.76 21.85
C PRO A 292 13.14 -12.30 22.21
N GLY A 293 12.30 -12.09 23.23
CA GLY A 293 11.82 -10.77 23.64
C GLY A 293 10.68 -10.18 22.78
N GLY A 294 10.30 -10.85 21.69
CA GLY A 294 9.31 -10.37 20.73
C GLY A 294 7.85 -10.49 21.19
N ALA A 295 7.54 -11.43 22.07
CA ALA A 295 6.18 -11.64 22.58
C ALA A 295 5.58 -10.37 23.21
N GLY A 296 6.41 -9.57 23.89
CA GLY A 296 5.99 -8.34 24.57
C GLY A 296 6.00 -7.09 23.71
N ILE A 297 6.38 -7.14 22.44
CA ILE A 297 6.51 -5.95 21.58
C ILE A 297 5.15 -5.58 21.00
N ARG A 298 4.77 -4.31 21.04
CA ARG A 298 3.55 -3.90 20.33
C ARG A 298 3.81 -3.82 18.83
N VAL A 299 2.90 -4.33 18.02
CA VAL A 299 2.97 -4.23 16.57
C VAL A 299 1.85 -3.33 16.07
N MET A 300 2.21 -2.33 15.28
CA MET A 300 1.28 -1.41 14.62
C MET A 300 1.32 -1.64 13.11
N LEU A 301 0.16 -1.76 12.49
CA LEU A 301 0.04 -1.80 11.04
C LEU A 301 -0.46 -0.44 10.51
N GLY A 302 0.14 0.04 9.43
CA GLY A 302 -0.33 1.22 8.73
C GLY A 302 -0.13 1.08 7.22
N GLY A 303 -0.38 2.17 6.51
CA GLY A 303 -0.28 2.22 5.06
C GLY A 303 -1.61 1.90 4.37
N LEU A 304 -1.62 2.16 3.08
CA LEU A 304 -2.83 2.28 2.26
C LEU A 304 -3.73 1.03 2.28
N ALA A 305 -3.13 -0.16 2.32
CA ALA A 305 -3.90 -1.40 2.37
C ALA A 305 -4.58 -1.59 3.73
N SER A 306 -3.93 -1.14 4.81
CA SER A 306 -4.50 -1.17 6.16
C SER A 306 -5.64 -0.15 6.31
N ASP A 307 -5.50 1.03 5.71
CA ASP A 307 -6.54 2.08 5.74
C ASP A 307 -7.81 1.64 5.00
N SER A 308 -7.65 0.86 3.93
CA SER A 308 -8.74 0.48 3.02
C SER A 308 -9.49 -0.79 3.44
N LEU A 309 -8.84 -1.64 4.24
CA LEU A 309 -9.37 -2.90 4.76
C LEU A 309 -9.32 -2.85 6.29
N HIS A 310 -10.39 -2.34 6.91
CA HIS A 310 -10.43 -2.01 8.34
C HIS A 310 -10.02 -3.16 9.29
N ASP A 311 -10.23 -4.42 8.88
CA ASP A 311 -9.87 -5.62 9.65
C ASP A 311 -8.51 -6.24 9.28
N ALA A 312 -7.78 -5.67 8.32
CA ALA A 312 -6.50 -6.21 7.86
C ALA A 312 -5.47 -6.33 8.97
N TRP A 313 -5.39 -5.34 9.88
CA TRP A 313 -4.44 -5.36 11.00
C TRP A 313 -4.72 -6.51 11.98
N ARG A 314 -6.00 -6.82 12.24
CA ARG A 314 -6.41 -7.96 13.06
C ARG A 314 -6.05 -9.28 12.39
N TRP A 315 -6.31 -9.40 11.10
CA TRP A 315 -5.97 -10.60 10.33
C TRP A 315 -4.46 -10.85 10.27
N VAL A 316 -3.66 -9.77 10.20
CA VAL A 316 -2.19 -9.82 10.27
C VAL A 316 -1.69 -10.19 11.68
N GLY A 317 -2.49 -9.96 12.73
CA GLY A 317 -2.11 -10.19 14.12
C GLY A 317 -1.38 -9.01 14.78
N ALA A 318 -1.52 -7.81 14.24
CA ALA A 318 -1.03 -6.58 14.86
C ALA A 318 -1.90 -6.21 16.08
N ASP A 319 -1.35 -5.39 16.98
CA ASP A 319 -2.07 -4.90 18.17
C ASP A 319 -2.79 -3.57 17.92
N LEU A 320 -2.28 -2.78 16.98
CA LEU A 320 -2.73 -1.41 16.71
C LEU A 320 -2.76 -1.18 15.19
N ALA A 321 -3.55 -0.19 14.78
CA ALA A 321 -3.50 0.37 13.44
C ALA A 321 -3.48 1.90 13.49
N ALA A 322 -2.81 2.53 12.52
CA ALA A 322 -2.80 3.98 12.38
C ALA A 322 -2.67 4.40 10.91
N GLY A 323 -3.46 5.37 10.48
CA GLY A 323 -3.46 5.89 9.10
C GLY A 323 -2.50 7.05 8.86
N ASP A 324 -2.00 7.69 9.93
CA ASP A 324 -1.04 8.77 9.87
C ASP A 324 -0.17 8.85 11.14
N ALA A 325 0.81 9.75 11.13
CA ALA A 325 1.75 9.93 12.22
C ALA A 325 1.10 10.47 13.52
N PRO A 326 0.22 11.49 13.50
CA PRO A 326 -0.52 11.90 14.69
C PRO A 326 -1.30 10.76 15.35
N ALA A 327 -2.06 9.98 14.58
CA ALA A 327 -2.82 8.84 15.10
C ALA A 327 -1.90 7.75 15.66
N ALA A 328 -0.78 7.47 14.99
CA ALA A 328 0.20 6.49 15.44
C ALA A 328 0.84 6.88 16.79
N LEU A 329 1.20 8.16 16.96
CA LEU A 329 1.72 8.67 18.22
C LEU A 329 0.70 8.56 19.35
N ALA A 330 -0.55 8.96 19.10
CA ALA A 330 -1.62 8.82 20.07
C ALA A 330 -1.85 7.34 20.48
N ALA A 331 -1.87 6.42 19.52
CA ALA A 331 -2.02 4.99 19.77
C ALA A 331 -0.82 4.41 20.54
N ALA A 332 0.39 4.90 20.29
CA ALA A 332 1.59 4.47 21.00
C ALA A 332 1.64 4.94 22.47
N GLU A 333 0.93 6.01 22.83
CA GLU A 333 0.80 6.44 24.23
C GLU A 333 -0.28 5.68 25.00
N GLY A 334 -1.25 5.05 24.32
CA GLY A 334 -2.28 4.22 24.96
C GLY A 334 -1.66 3.10 25.80
N THR A 335 -2.11 2.97 27.06
CA THR A 335 -1.70 1.89 27.97
C THR A 335 -2.12 0.53 27.43
N ARG A 336 -1.35 -0.52 27.74
CA ARG A 336 -1.77 -1.90 27.51
C ARG A 336 -3.08 -2.10 28.28
N SER A 337 -4.18 -2.37 27.59
CA SER A 337 -5.29 -3.03 28.26
C SER A 337 -4.78 -4.41 28.66
N ALA A 338 -4.70 -4.63 29.97
CA ALA A 338 -4.21 -5.85 30.58
C ALA A 338 -5.17 -7.02 30.33
#